data_AF-A0A6D2L9A6-F1
#
_entry.id   AF-A0A6D2L9A6-F1
#
_cell.length_a   1.000
_cell.length_b   1.000
_cell.length_c   1.000
_cell.angle_alpha   90.00
_cell.angle_beta   90.00
_cell.angle_gamma   90.00
#
_symmetry.space_group_name_H-M   'P 1'
#
loop_
_entity.id
_entity.type
_entity.pdbx_description
1 polymer ?
#
loop_
_entity_poly.entity_id
_entity_poly.type
_entity_poly.pdbx_seq_one_letter_code
_entity_poly.pdbx_strand_id
1 'polypeptide(L)' 'MESSSSVHLQKKQRTEDKTRSLMLDFDVINCPVCCEPLAVPIFQCENGHLDCSSCCPKLSNKCPACALPVGHIRC' A
#
# COMPACT_ATOMS: atom_id res chain seq x y z
N MET A 1 26.62 -3.21 53.36
CA MET A 1 27.96 -3.67 52.94
C MET A 1 27.69 -4.45 51.66
N GLU A 2 27.48 -3.76 50.53
CA GLU A 2 28.55 -3.43 49.57
C GLU A 2 29.18 -4.76 49.08
N SER A 3 29.10 -5.22 47.83
CA SER A 3 29.03 -4.51 46.55
C SER A 3 28.70 -5.48 45.40
N SER A 4 28.11 -4.92 44.33
CA SER A 4 28.44 -5.09 42.90
C SER A 4 29.44 -6.22 42.53
N SER A 5 29.21 -7.02 41.49
CA SER A 5 29.34 -6.53 40.11
C SER A 5 28.80 -7.55 39.10
N SER A 6 27.78 -7.17 38.34
CA SER A 6 27.48 -7.81 37.05
C SER A 6 28.56 -7.39 36.06
N VAL A 7 29.52 -8.27 35.79
CA VAL A 7 30.49 -8.04 34.71
C VAL A 7 29.79 -8.17 33.35
N HIS A 8 29.79 -7.03 32.71
CA HIS A 8 29.18 -6.65 31.46
C HIS A 8 29.78 -7.45 30.28
N LEU A 9 29.13 -8.54 29.85
CA LEU A 9 29.50 -9.20 28.60
C LEU A 9 28.89 -8.42 27.42
N GLN A 10 29.67 -7.46 26.91
CA GLN A 10 29.33 -6.64 25.74
C GLN A 10 29.25 -7.53 24.49
N LYS A 11 28.08 -8.13 24.26
CA LYS A 11 27.76 -8.75 22.98
C LYS A 11 27.57 -7.63 21.96
N LYS A 12 28.65 -7.35 21.24
CA LYS A 12 28.75 -6.51 20.03
C LYS A 12 27.50 -6.67 19.16
N GLN A 13 26.52 -5.79 19.34
CA GLN A 13 25.40 -5.67 18.43
C GLN A 13 25.88 -4.83 17.26
N ARG A 14 26.20 -5.53 16.17
CA ARG A 14 26.32 -4.94 14.84
C ARG A 14 24.93 -4.37 14.52
N THR A 15 24.84 -3.05 14.35
CA THR A 15 23.66 -2.38 13.83
C THR A 15 23.48 -2.83 12.39
N GLU A 16 22.71 -3.90 12.21
CA GLU A 16 22.17 -4.25 10.92
C GLU A 16 20.97 -3.33 10.73
N ASP A 17 21.13 -2.32 9.86
CA ASP A 17 20.04 -1.53 9.32
C ASP A 17 19.04 -2.51 8.68
N LYS A 18 18.08 -2.95 9.50
CA LYS A 18 17.00 -3.82 9.07
C LYS A 18 16.05 -2.91 8.30
N THR A 19 16.43 -2.59 7.07
CA THR A 19 15.54 -2.03 6.06
C THR A 19 14.30 -2.92 6.08
N ARG A 20 13.23 -2.41 6.70
CA ARG A 20 11.96 -3.13 6.81
C ARG A 20 11.44 -3.12 5.38
N SER A 21 11.75 -4.15 4.61
CA SER A 21 11.18 -4.33 3.27
C SER A 21 9.67 -4.29 3.43
N LEU A 22 9.07 -3.15 3.06
CA LEU A 22 7.65 -3.04 2.86
C LEU A 22 7.39 -3.84 1.58
N MET A 23 7.14 -5.14 1.74
CA MET A 23 6.45 -5.88 0.71
C MET A 23 5.04 -5.32 0.64
N LEU A 24 4.87 -4.23 -0.11
CA LEU A 24 3.57 -3.77 -0.56
C LEU A 24 3.00 -4.92 -1.37
N ASP A 25 1.91 -5.48 -0.86
CA ASP A 25 1.17 -6.53 -1.51
C ASP A 25 0.85 -6.08 -2.95
N PHE A 26 1.43 -6.79 -3.92
CA PHE A 26 1.37 -6.40 -5.34
C PHE A 26 -0.08 -6.39 -5.85
N ASP A 27 -0.96 -7.17 -5.24
CA ASP A 27 -2.37 -7.22 -5.60
C ASP A 27 -3.15 -5.96 -5.14
N VAL A 28 -2.67 -5.23 -4.12
CA VAL A 28 -3.28 -3.96 -3.69
C VAL A 28 -3.00 -2.83 -4.68
N ILE A 29 -1.88 -2.90 -5.41
CA ILE A 29 -1.49 -1.85 -6.35
C ILE A 29 -1.97 -2.12 -7.77
N ASN A 30 -2.63 -3.24 -8.08
CA ASN A 30 -3.07 -3.56 -9.43
C ASN A 30 -4.58 -3.34 -9.60
N CYS A 31 -4.98 -2.89 -10.79
CA CYS A 31 -6.38 -2.69 -11.10
C CYS A 31 -7.10 -4.03 -11.28
N PRO A 32 -8.24 -4.27 -10.63
CA PRO A 32 -8.98 -5.52 -10.76
C PRO A 32 -9.60 -5.74 -12.15
N VAL A 33 -9.63 -4.71 -12.99
CA VAL A 33 -10.25 -4.77 -14.33
C VAL A 33 -9.25 -5.19 -15.40
N CYS A 34 -8.04 -4.62 -15.38
CA CYS A 34 -7.03 -4.84 -16.41
C CYS A 34 -5.76 -5.53 -15.89
N CYS A 35 -5.67 -5.80 -14.58
CA CYS A 35 -4.51 -6.37 -13.90
C CYS A 35 -3.22 -5.57 -14.04
N GLU A 36 -3.28 -4.34 -14.56
CA GLU A 36 -2.15 -3.42 -14.64
C GLU A 36 -2.00 -2.63 -13.33
N PRO A 37 -0.76 -2.21 -12.98
CA PRO A 37 -0.53 -1.36 -11.81
C PRO A 37 -1.36 -0.06 -11.90
N LEU A 38 -1.99 0.30 -10.79
CA LEU A 38 -2.69 1.55 -10.55
C LEU A 38 -1.66 2.68 -10.59
N ALA A 39 -1.62 3.38 -11.71
CA ALA A 39 -0.85 4.60 -11.88
C ALA A 39 -1.76 5.83 -11.69
N VAL A 40 -1.19 6.91 -11.14
CA VAL A 40 -1.86 8.21 -11.02
C VAL A 40 -2.31 8.69 -12.42
N PRO A 41 -3.54 9.20 -12.58
CA PRO A 41 -4.57 9.37 -11.56
C PRO A 41 -5.31 8.06 -11.23
N ILE A 42 -5.36 7.73 -9.94
CA ILE A 42 -6.22 6.68 -9.41
C ILE A 42 -7.58 7.30 -9.16
N PHE A 43 -8.64 6.59 -9.53
CA PHE A 43 -10.00 7.05 -9.31
C PHE A 43 -10.67 6.20 -8.24
N GLN A 44 -11.52 6.81 -7.44
CA GLN A 44 -12.25 6.10 -6.39
C GLN A 44 -13.75 6.39 -6.50
N CYS A 45 -14.57 5.35 -6.44
CA CYS A 45 -16.02 5.50 -6.41
C CYS A 45 -16.54 5.91 -5.03
N GLU A 46 -17.81 6.27 -4.94
CA GLU A 46 -18.43 6.71 -3.67
C GLU A 46 -18.33 5.67 -2.53
N ASN A 47 -18.21 4.38 -2.86
CA ASN A 47 -18.02 3.30 -1.89
C ASN A 47 -16.55 3.00 -1.55
N GLY A 48 -15.60 3.69 -2.18
CA GLY A 48 -14.18 3.52 -1.88
C GLY A 48 -13.41 2.54 -2.78
N HIS A 49 -14.04 1.91 -3.78
CA HIS A 49 -13.35 1.03 -4.72
C HIS A 49 -12.45 1.84 -5.67
N LEU A 50 -11.27 1.30 -5.97
CA LEU A 50 -10.26 1.93 -6.82
C LEU A 50 -10.39 1.46 -8.27
N ASP A 51 -10.27 2.42 -9.18
CA ASP A 51 -10.31 2.23 -10.63
C ASP A 51 -9.12 2.91 -11.30
N CYS A 52 -8.63 2.29 -12.37
CA CYS A 52 -7.50 2.79 -13.12
C CYS A 52 -7.92 3.84 -14.17
N SER A 53 -7.02 4.75 -14.52
CA SER A 53 -7.28 5.79 -15.53
C SER A 53 -7.64 5.26 -16.91
N SER A 54 -7.11 4.10 -17.30
CA SER A 54 -7.43 3.46 -18.58
C SER A 54 -8.73 2.64 -18.55
N CYS A 55 -9.24 2.31 -17.35
CA CYS A 55 -10.41 1.49 -17.10
C CYS A 55 -11.67 2.36 -16.94
N CYS A 56 -11.55 3.44 -16.17
CA CYS A 56 -12.62 4.37 -15.84
C CYS A 56 -13.45 4.83 -17.06
N PRO A 57 -12.86 5.33 -18.17
CA PRO A 57 -13.63 5.75 -19.34
C PRO A 57 -14.30 4.58 -20.08
N LYS A 58 -13.68 3.39 -20.08
CA LYS A 58 -14.25 2.18 -20.72
C LYS A 58 -15.48 1.68 -19.97
N LEU A 59 -15.54 1.94 -18.66
CA LEU A 59 -16.67 1.59 -17.79
C LEU A 59 -17.69 2.72 -17.66
N SER A 60 -17.67 3.71 -18.56
CA SER A 60 -18.57 4.88 -18.52
C SER A 60 -18.51 5.64 -17.18
N ASN A 61 -17.33 5.71 -16.56
CA ASN A 61 -17.09 6.29 -15.23
C ASN A 61 -17.93 5.64 -14.12
N LYS A 62 -18.17 4.33 -14.21
CA LYS A 62 -18.86 3.53 -13.19
C LYS A 62 -17.94 2.46 -12.63
N CYS A 63 -18.06 2.24 -11.34
CA CYS A 63 -17.29 1.23 -10.64
C CYS A 63 -17.73 -0.18 -11.11
N PRO A 64 -16.78 -1.08 -11.42
CA PRO A 64 -17.10 -2.45 -11.82
C PRO A 64 -17.67 -3.28 -10.66
N ALA A 65 -17.34 -2.93 -9.41
CA ALA A 65 -17.75 -3.70 -8.22
C ALA A 65 -19.14 -3.32 -7.70
N CYS A 66 -19.54 -2.04 -7.78
CA CYS A 66 -20.80 -1.56 -7.21
C CYS A 66 -21.66 -0.72 -8.15
N ALA A 67 -21.25 -0.53 -9.42
CA ALA A 67 -21.94 0.28 -10.44
C ALA A 67 -22.17 1.75 -10.08
N LEU A 68 -21.64 2.23 -8.95
CA LEU A 68 -21.70 3.63 -8.54
C LEU A 68 -20.78 4.49 -9.40
N PRO A 69 -21.10 5.78 -9.56
CA PRO A 69 -20.21 6.70 -10.25
C PRO A 69 -18.83 6.74 -9.59
N VAL A 70 -17.81 6.74 -10.42
CA VAL A 70 -16.44 6.95 -9.99
C VAL A 70 -16.23 8.44 -9.81
N GLY A 71 -15.86 8.87 -8.59
CA GLY A 71 -15.65 10.27 -8.26
C GLY A 71 -14.32 10.80 -8.77
N HIS A 72 -14.22 12.13 -8.94
CA HIS A 72 -12.97 12.84 -9.25
C HIS A 72 -12.05 13.00 -8.02
N ILE A 73 -12.11 12.08 -7.05
CA ILE A 73 -11.21 12.10 -5.90
C ILE A 73 -9.82 11.72 -6.41
N ARG A 74 -9.04 12.75 -6.73
CA ARG A 74 -7.64 12.68 -7.14
C ARG A 74 -6.80 12.60 -5.86
N CYS A 75 -6.29 11.41 -5.55
CA CYS A 75 -5.23 11.23 -4.56
C CYS A 75 -3.87 11.22 -5.27
#